data_AF-A0A0J1CI21-F1
#
_entry.id   AF-A0A0J1CI21-F1
#
_cell.length_a   1.000
_cell.length_b   1.000
_cell.length_c   1.000
_cell.angle_alpha   90.00
_cell.angle_beta   90.00
_cell.angle_gamma   90.00
#
_symmetry.space_group_name_H-M   'P 1'
#
loop_
_entity.id
_entity.type
_entity.pdbx_description
1 polymer ?
#
loop_
_entity_poly.entity_id
_entity_poly.type
_entity_poly.pdbx_seq_one_letter_code
_entity_poly.pdbx_strand_id
1 'polypeptide(L)'
;TDADLLLGYVDERSFLGGDFALDRPAAKVAMARLADNLEITTERCAWGIHDMVNESMSKAAAMQATESGVDPRGLPLIAFGGAGPVHAYGVARKLGIRKVICPLGAGVTSAIGLLGAPVAADLSASRPLAV
;
A
#
# COMPACT_ATOMS: atom_id res chain seq x y z
N THR A 1 -6.22 5.61 -5.58
CA THR A 1 -6.79 6.82 -4.94
C THR A 1 -8.21 7.13 -5.41
N ASP A 2 -8.49 7.37 -6.69
CA ASP A 2 -9.88 7.67 -7.13
C ASP A 2 -10.88 6.56 -6.74
N ALA A 3 -10.49 5.30 -6.93
CA ALA A 3 -11.26 4.15 -6.46
C ALA A 3 -11.47 4.20 -4.93
N ASP A 4 -10.41 4.47 -4.17
CA ASP A 4 -10.45 4.52 -2.71
C ASP A 4 -11.34 5.67 -2.20
N LEU A 5 -11.32 6.82 -2.88
CA LEU A 5 -12.20 7.96 -2.63
C LEU A 5 -13.67 7.61 -2.89
N LEU A 6 -13.97 7.01 -4.04
CA LEU A 6 -15.34 6.64 -4.41
C LEU A 6 -15.91 5.54 -3.50
N LEU A 7 -15.08 4.60 -3.06
CA LEU A 7 -15.44 3.56 -2.09
C LEU A 7 -15.50 4.06 -0.64
N GLY A 8 -15.02 5.29 -0.37
CA GLY A 8 -15.08 5.91 0.95
C GLY A 8 -13.95 5.52 1.91
N TYR A 9 -12.86 4.93 1.40
CA TYR A 9 -11.64 4.68 2.19
C TYR A 9 -10.82 5.95 2.44
N VAL A 10 -10.96 6.95 1.57
CA VAL A 10 -10.33 8.27 1.70
C VAL A 10 -11.43 9.31 1.80
N ASP A 11 -11.33 10.18 2.80
CA ASP A 11 -12.23 11.32 2.95
C ASP A 11 -11.79 12.48 2.04
N GLU A 12 -12.77 13.08 1.36
CA GLU A 12 -12.54 14.13 0.38
C GLU A 12 -12.13 15.49 0.99
N ARG A 13 -12.40 15.70 2.28
CA ARG A 13 -12.21 16.97 3.00
C ARG A 13 -11.04 16.95 3.96
N SER A 14 -10.64 15.78 4.44
CA SER A 14 -9.53 15.63 5.39
C SER A 14 -8.23 15.14 4.74
N PHE A 15 -8.17 15.05 3.41
CA PHE A 15 -6.98 14.61 2.70
C PHE A 15 -5.82 15.59 2.93
N LEU A 16 -4.63 15.05 3.20
CA LEU A 16 -3.46 15.81 3.64
C LEU A 16 -3.75 16.77 4.82
N GLY A 17 -4.58 16.35 5.78
CA GLY A 17 -4.95 17.19 6.92
C GLY A 17 -5.95 18.30 6.60
N GLY A 18 -6.53 18.29 5.39
CA GLY A 18 -7.46 19.30 4.90
C GLY A 18 -6.83 20.34 3.96
N ASP A 19 -5.51 20.29 3.76
CA ASP A 19 -4.80 21.21 2.86
C ASP A 19 -5.07 20.93 1.38
N PHE A 20 -5.65 19.77 1.06
CA PHE A 20 -5.97 19.39 -0.32
C PHE A 20 -7.34 18.72 -0.39
N ALA A 21 -8.32 19.42 -0.96
CA ALA A 21 -9.65 18.86 -1.18
C ALA A 21 -9.66 17.98 -2.44
N LEU A 22 -10.20 16.77 -2.33
CA LEU A 22 -10.34 15.86 -3.46
C LEU A 22 -11.64 16.13 -4.23
N ASP A 23 -11.56 16.13 -5.56
CA ASP A 23 -12.72 16.30 -6.44
C ASP A 23 -13.40 14.95 -6.70
N ARG A 24 -14.31 14.56 -5.79
CA ARG A 24 -15.11 13.34 -5.93
C ARG A 24 -15.96 13.30 -7.20
N PRO A 25 -16.63 14.39 -7.63
CA PRO A 25 -17.30 14.43 -8.93
C PRO A 25 -16.38 14.10 -10.11
N ALA A 26 -15.18 14.67 -10.17
CA ALA A 26 -14.22 14.38 -11.24
C ALA A 26 -13.78 12.91 -11.22
N ALA A 27 -13.48 12.35 -10.04
CA ALA A 27 -13.17 10.92 -9.88
C ALA A 27 -14.32 10.03 -10.38
N LYS A 28 -15.58 10.40 -10.09
CA LYS A 28 -16.77 9.67 -10.54
C LYS A 28 -16.90 9.68 -12.07
N VAL A 29 -16.67 10.83 -12.71
CA VAL A 29 -16.72 10.95 -14.18
C VAL A 29 -15.62 10.10 -14.84
N ALA A 30 -14.39 10.15 -14.31
CA ALA A 30 -13.29 9.33 -14.81
C ALA A 30 -13.58 7.83 -14.66
N MET A 31 -14.09 7.42 -13.50
CA MET A 31 -14.44 6.02 -13.23
C MET A 31 -15.59 5.54 -14.12
N ALA A 32 -16.61 6.37 -14.36
CA ALA A 32 -17.74 6.03 -15.22
C ALA A 32 -17.30 5.69 -16.65
N ARG A 33 -16.36 6.46 -17.23
CA ARG A 33 -15.82 6.18 -18.58
C ARG A 33 -15.20 4.79 -18.69
N LEU A 34 -14.50 4.34 -17.65
CA LEU A 34 -13.92 2.99 -17.62
C LEU A 34 -14.99 1.93 -17.37
N ALA A 35 -15.95 2.20 -16.48
CA ALA A 35 -17.05 1.30 -16.17
C ALA A 35 -17.94 1.03 -17.39
N ASP A 36 -18.23 2.08 -18.18
CA ASP A 36 -19.01 2.00 -19.42
C ASP A 36 -18.34 1.09 -20.45
N ASN A 37 -17.01 1.22 -20.64
CA ASN A 37 -16.24 0.35 -21.55
C ASN A 37 -16.23 -1.13 -21.12
N LEU A 38 -16.46 -1.40 -19.83
CA LEU A 38 -16.48 -2.74 -19.24
C LEU A 38 -17.90 -3.26 -19.02
N GLU A 39 -18.94 -2.48 -19.35
CA GLU A 39 -20.35 -2.81 -19.15
C GLU A 39 -20.69 -3.19 -17.68
N ILE A 40 -20.09 -2.48 -16.72
CA ILE A 40 -20.31 -2.66 -15.28
C ILE A 40 -20.67 -1.35 -14.58
N THR A 41 -21.13 -1.43 -13.34
CA THR A 41 -21.40 -0.21 -12.55
C THR A 41 -20.11 0.48 -12.13
N THR A 42 -20.17 1.80 -11.92
CA THR A 42 -19.04 2.61 -11.42
C THR A 42 -18.50 2.08 -10.10
N GLU A 43 -19.38 1.67 -9.18
CA GLU A 43 -19.00 1.08 -7.89
C GLU A 43 -18.27 -0.25 -8.07
N ARG A 44 -18.74 -1.08 -9.01
CA ARG A 44 -18.09 -2.36 -9.33
C ARG A 44 -16.72 -2.16 -9.96
N CYS A 45 -16.58 -1.16 -10.82
CA CYS A 45 -15.30 -0.77 -11.42
C CYS A 45 -14.32 -0.28 -10.36
N ALA A 46 -14.74 0.63 -9.48
CA ALA A 46 -13.92 1.14 -8.38
C ALA A 46 -13.45 0.01 -7.45
N TRP A 47 -14.35 -0.91 -7.07
CA TRP A 47 -13.97 -2.09 -6.30
C TRP A 47 -13.00 -2.97 -7.10
N GLY A 48 -13.27 -3.27 -8.37
CA GLY A 48 -12.35 -4.06 -9.20
C GLY A 48 -10.91 -3.52 -9.20
N ILE A 49 -10.74 -2.21 -9.31
CA ILE A 49 -9.42 -1.55 -9.21
C ILE A 49 -8.81 -1.74 -7.82
N HIS A 50 -9.56 -1.46 -6.75
CA HIS A 50 -9.06 -1.63 -5.38
C HIS A 50 -8.66 -3.09 -5.09
N ASP A 51 -9.41 -4.08 -5.58
CA ASP A 51 -9.07 -5.50 -5.41
C ASP A 51 -7.79 -5.86 -6.16
N MET A 52 -7.69 -5.39 -7.40
CA MET A 52 -6.56 -5.68 -8.27
C MET A 52 -5.26 -5.09 -7.71
N VAL A 53 -5.33 -3.89 -7.13
CA VAL A 53 -4.20 -3.28 -6.41
C VAL A 53 -3.82 -4.13 -5.19
N ASN A 54 -4.80 -4.50 -4.36
CA ASN A 54 -4.56 -5.35 -3.19
C ASN A 54 -3.96 -6.71 -3.59
N GLU A 55 -4.41 -7.28 -4.71
CA GLU A 55 -3.90 -8.54 -5.27
C GLU A 55 -2.44 -8.41 -5.71
N SER A 56 -2.12 -7.34 -6.45
CA SER A 56 -0.75 -7.06 -6.89
C SER A 56 0.20 -6.86 -5.70
N MET A 57 -0.21 -6.07 -4.71
CA MET A 57 0.55 -5.86 -3.48
C MET A 57 0.75 -7.15 -2.69
N SER A 58 -0.28 -8.00 -2.61
CA SER A 58 -0.20 -9.30 -1.92
C SER A 58 0.79 -10.24 -2.61
N LYS A 59 0.79 -10.28 -3.95
CA LYS A 59 1.76 -11.09 -4.71
C LYS A 59 3.19 -10.65 -4.45
N ALA A 60 3.45 -9.33 -4.47
CA ALA A 60 4.78 -8.80 -4.17
C ALA A 60 5.23 -9.15 -2.74
N ALA A 61 4.35 -9.01 -1.75
CA ALA A 61 4.64 -9.37 -0.37
C ALA A 61 4.86 -10.89 -0.19
N ALA A 62 4.10 -11.74 -0.90
CA ALA A 62 4.28 -13.18 -0.88
C ALA A 62 5.62 -13.60 -1.49
N MET A 63 6.06 -12.94 -2.57
CA MET A 63 7.39 -13.16 -3.15
C MET A 63 8.49 -12.82 -2.14
N GLN A 64 8.42 -11.64 -1.51
CA GLN A 64 9.39 -11.24 -0.50
C GLN A 64 9.43 -12.22 0.70
N ALA A 65 8.27 -12.68 1.15
CA ALA A 65 8.18 -13.66 2.23
C ALA A 65 8.84 -14.99 1.84
N THR A 66 8.61 -15.43 0.60
CA THR A 66 9.23 -16.65 0.05
C THR A 66 10.75 -16.51 -0.06
N GLU A 67 11.25 -15.40 -0.59
CA GLU A 67 12.70 -15.11 -0.69
C GLU A 67 13.36 -15.05 0.69
N SER A 68 12.64 -14.55 1.69
CA SER A 68 13.10 -14.49 3.07
C SER A 68 12.92 -15.81 3.83
N GLY A 69 12.30 -16.84 3.22
CA GLY A 69 12.05 -18.14 3.84
C GLY A 69 11.04 -18.13 4.99
N VAL A 70 10.10 -17.18 5.00
CA VAL A 70 9.13 -17.00 6.08
C VAL A 70 7.69 -17.26 5.65
N ASP A 71 6.88 -17.84 6.53
CA ASP A 71 5.43 -17.93 6.34
C ASP A 71 4.76 -16.63 6.78
N PRO A 72 4.15 -15.84 5.87
CA PRO A 72 3.55 -14.56 6.22
C PRO A 72 2.41 -14.71 7.24
N ARG A 73 1.72 -15.86 7.30
CA ARG A 73 0.59 -16.10 8.23
C ARG A 73 1.03 -16.10 9.71
N GLY A 74 2.32 -16.35 9.95
CA GLY A 74 2.95 -16.32 11.27
C GLY A 74 3.38 -14.93 11.73
N LEU A 75 3.32 -13.92 10.86
CA LEU A 75 3.87 -12.59 11.11
C LEU A 75 2.78 -11.51 11.11
N PRO A 76 2.92 -10.42 11.90
CA PRO A 76 2.08 -9.25 11.75
C PRO A 76 2.46 -8.46 10.49
N LEU A 77 1.48 -7.86 9.83
CA LEU A 77 1.70 -6.90 8.75
C LEU A 77 1.82 -5.49 9.34
N ILE A 78 2.95 -4.82 9.16
CA ILE A 78 3.10 -3.41 9.49
C ILE A 78 2.75 -2.57 8.26
N ALA A 79 1.69 -1.78 8.36
CA ALA A 79 1.20 -0.94 7.28
C ALA A 79 1.74 0.49 7.44
N PHE A 80 2.64 0.91 6.56
CA PHE A 80 3.21 2.25 6.53
C PHE A 80 3.21 2.83 5.11
N GLY A 81 3.60 4.10 4.98
CA GLY A 81 3.43 4.89 3.77
C GLY A 81 2.04 5.54 3.70
N GLY A 82 1.85 6.46 2.74
CA GLY A 82 0.61 7.25 2.63
C GLY A 82 -0.64 6.40 2.36
N ALA A 83 -0.54 5.40 1.48
CA ALA A 83 -1.66 4.51 1.13
C ALA A 83 -1.58 3.13 1.81
N GLY A 84 -0.51 2.83 2.54
CA GLY A 84 -0.31 1.51 3.17
C GLY A 84 -1.49 1.10 4.05
N PRO A 85 -1.93 1.95 5.01
CA PRO A 85 -3.08 1.64 5.86
C PRO A 85 -4.39 1.39 5.10
N VAL A 86 -4.62 2.09 3.99
CA VAL A 86 -5.84 1.94 3.16
C VAL A 86 -5.95 0.53 2.57
N HIS A 87 -4.82 -0.05 2.15
CA HIS A 87 -4.79 -1.37 1.50
C HIS A 87 -4.43 -2.52 2.47
N ALA A 88 -4.01 -2.20 3.70
CA ALA A 88 -3.45 -3.15 4.65
C ALA A 88 -4.38 -4.33 4.95
N TYR A 89 -5.68 -4.06 5.15
CA TYR A 89 -6.66 -5.10 5.43
C TYR A 89 -6.81 -6.06 4.24
N GLY A 90 -6.94 -5.54 3.02
CA GLY A 90 -7.08 -6.34 1.80
C GLY A 90 -5.88 -7.24 1.57
N VAL A 91 -4.67 -6.69 1.74
CA VAL A 91 -3.41 -7.44 1.63
C VAL A 91 -3.31 -8.51 2.72
N ALA A 92 -3.56 -8.16 3.98
CA ALA A 92 -3.52 -9.11 5.08
C ALA A 92 -4.50 -10.27 4.88
N ARG A 93 -5.73 -9.99 4.43
CA ARG A 93 -6.74 -11.00 4.11
C ARG A 93 -6.28 -11.98 3.05
N LYS A 94 -5.70 -11.49 1.94
CA LYS A 94 -5.21 -12.33 0.84
C LYS A 94 -4.02 -13.20 1.25
N LEU A 95 -3.16 -12.71 2.15
CA LEU A 95 -2.01 -13.45 2.67
C LEU A 95 -2.32 -14.33 3.88
N GLY A 96 -3.55 -14.31 4.41
CA GLY A 96 -3.91 -15.04 5.63
C GLY A 96 -3.25 -14.49 6.90
N ILE A 97 -2.84 -13.23 6.89
CA ILE A 97 -2.24 -12.53 8.03
C ILE A 97 -3.34 -12.16 9.03
N ARG A 98 -3.12 -12.48 10.30
CA ARG A 98 -4.13 -12.31 11.37
C ARG A 98 -4.01 -10.99 12.13
N LYS A 99 -2.91 -10.25 11.96
CA LYS A 99 -2.64 -9.01 12.68
C LYS A 99 -2.10 -7.94 11.75
N VAL A 100 -2.78 -6.80 11.70
CA VAL A 100 -2.31 -5.58 11.04
C VAL A 100 -1.92 -4.59 12.13
N ILE A 101 -0.77 -3.95 11.97
CA ILE A 101 -0.26 -2.89 12.82
C ILE A 101 -0.13 -1.63 11.97
N CYS A 102 -0.91 -0.61 12.31
CA CYS A 102 -0.84 0.71 11.69
C CYS A 102 -0.23 1.68 12.71
N PRO A 103 1.06 2.04 12.60
CA PRO A 103 1.70 2.94 13.56
C PRO A 103 1.16 4.36 13.44
N LEU A 104 1.25 5.13 14.53
CA LEU A 104 1.05 6.58 14.49
C LEU A 104 2.07 7.19 13.53
N GLY A 105 1.62 8.05 12.62
CA GLY A 105 2.49 8.58 11.57
C GLY A 105 2.88 7.54 10.51
N ALA A 106 2.02 6.56 10.23
CA ALA A 106 2.21 5.59 9.14
C ALA A 106 2.65 6.25 7.82
N GLY A 107 2.11 7.43 7.48
CA GLY A 107 2.49 8.19 6.28
C GLY A 107 3.95 8.64 6.22
N VAL A 108 4.64 8.77 7.37
CA VAL A 108 6.01 9.31 7.48
C VAL A 108 6.98 8.34 8.16
N THR A 109 6.63 7.04 8.26
CA THR A 109 7.42 6.05 9.00
C THR A 109 8.86 5.93 8.50
N SER A 110 9.14 6.12 7.21
CA SER A 110 10.52 6.10 6.68
C SER A 110 11.38 7.24 7.23
N ALA A 111 10.81 8.45 7.41
CA ALA A 111 11.53 9.58 8.00
C ALA A 111 11.80 9.33 9.48
N ILE A 112 10.85 8.73 10.20
CA ILE A 112 11.04 8.30 11.60
C ILE A 112 12.17 7.26 11.67
N GLY A 113 12.19 6.30 10.74
CA GLY A 113 13.26 5.30 10.65
C GLY A 113 14.64 5.92 10.44
N LEU A 114 14.75 6.92 9.55
CA LEU A 114 15.99 7.66 9.32
C LEU A 114 16.47 8.39 10.59
N LEU A 115 15.56 9.06 11.30
CA LEU A 115 15.89 9.78 12.53
C LEU A 115 16.32 8.86 13.67
N GLY A 116 15.76 7.64 13.72
CA GLY A 116 16.11 6.63 14.73
C GLY A 116 17.31 5.76 14.38
N ALA A 117 17.82 5.84 13.14
CA ALA A 117 18.93 5.02 12.70
C ALA A 117 20.25 5.47 13.36
N PRO A 118 21.06 4.55 13.92
CA PRO A 118 22.38 4.91 14.42
C PRO A 118 23.29 5.31 13.26
N VAL A 119 24.26 6.18 13.55
CA VAL A 119 25.32 6.50 12.59
C VAL A 119 26.12 5.21 12.33
N ALA A 120 26.17 4.80 11.07
CA ALA A 120 26.89 3.60 10.64
C ALA A 120 27.66 3.88 9.34
N ALA A 121 28.83 3.28 9.22
CA ALA A 121 29.63 3.28 8.00
C ALA A 121 30.14 1.86 7.75
N ASP A 122 29.96 1.35 6.53
CA ASP A 122 30.45 0.05 6.10
C ASP A 122 31.55 0.24 5.06
N LEU A 123 32.67 -0.47 5.22
CA LEU A 123 33.84 -0.41 4.36
C LEU A 123 34.16 -1.82 3.88
N SER A 124 34.03 -2.06 2.57
CA SER A 124 34.34 -3.33 1.94
C SER A 124 35.42 -3.17 0.86
N ALA A 125 36.31 -4.15 0.76
CA ALA A 125 37.33 -4.21 -0.28
C ALA A 125 37.49 -5.64 -0.78
N SER A 126 37.35 -5.85 -2.08
CA SER A 126 37.61 -7.14 -2.72
C SER A 126 39.11 -7.31 -2.97
N ARG A 127 39.67 -8.45 -2.61
CA ARG A 127 41.03 -8.86 -2.99
C ARG A 127 40.96 -10.03 -3.96
N PRO A 128 40.99 -9.79 -5.28
CA PRO A 128 41.06 -10.88 -6.24
C PRO A 128 42.39 -11.64 -6.04
N LEU A 129 42.29 -12.96 -5.86
CA LEU A 129 43.45 -13.84 -5.84
C LEU A 129 43.99 -13.95 -7.27
N ALA A 130 45.29 -13.74 -7.45
CA ALA A 130 45.95 -14.06 -8.72
C ALA A 130 45.90 -15.58 -8.90
N VAL A 131 45.25 -16.02 -9.98
CA VAL A 131 45.21 -17.43 -10.43
C VAL A 131 46.53 -17.75 -11.11
#